data_AF-A0A831V3P3-F1
#
_entry.id   AF-A0A831V3P3-F1
#
_cell.length_a   1.000
_cell.length_b   1.000
_cell.length_c   1.000
_cell.angle_alpha   90.00
_cell.angle_beta   90.00
_cell.angle_gamma   90.00
#
_symmetry.space_group_name_H-M   'P 1'
#
loop_
_entity.id
_entity.type
_entity.pdbx_description
1 polymer ?
#
loop_
_entity_poly.entity_id
_entity_poly.type
_entity_poly.pdbx_seq_one_letter_code
_entity_poly.pdbx_strand_id
1 'polypeptide(L)'
;MKRFRKSLVVCFLLFSTVLVLPASAAAASRLDEIAQAIAAITSLLNQLVKAVGEISGKSQLAQLSASLSSGLVGHWTFDEGNGGSAGDSSGSGRTGTLTNGPS
;
A
#
# COMPACT_ATOMS: atom_id res chain seq x y z
N MET A 1 -0.48 -58.66 46.90
CA MET A 1 -1.56 -57.94 46.18
C MET A 1 -1.37 -56.41 46.05
N LYS A 2 -0.65 -55.71 46.94
CA LYS A 2 -0.54 -54.22 46.89
C LYS A 2 0.35 -53.65 45.75
N ARG A 3 1.27 -54.44 45.18
CA ARG A 3 2.19 -54.02 44.11
C ARG A 3 1.56 -54.05 42.71
N PHE A 4 0.62 -54.97 42.47
CA PHE A 4 -0.16 -55.05 41.23
C PHE A 4 -1.09 -53.85 41.02
N ARG A 5 -1.73 -53.39 42.10
CA ARG A 5 -2.65 -52.22 42.06
C ARG A 5 -1.93 -50.91 41.74
N LYS A 6 -0.69 -50.75 42.23
CA LYS A 6 0.13 -49.55 41.94
C LYS A 6 0.62 -49.54 40.48
N SER A 7 1.02 -50.69 39.94
CA SER A 7 1.45 -50.81 38.53
C SER A 7 0.29 -50.59 37.55
N LEU A 8 -0.91 -51.05 37.89
CA LEU A 8 -2.11 -50.86 37.06
C LEU A 8 -2.54 -49.38 36.99
N VAL A 9 -2.47 -48.65 38.12
CA VAL A 9 -2.82 -47.22 38.17
C VAL A 9 -1.81 -46.36 37.41
N VAL A 10 -0.51 -46.66 37.52
CA VAL A 10 0.53 -45.98 36.73
C VAL A 10 0.37 -46.26 35.24
N CYS A 11 0.02 -47.49 34.85
CA CYS A 11 -0.26 -47.84 33.46
C CYS A 11 -1.52 -47.12 32.94
N PHE A 12 -2.57 -46.99 33.75
CA PHE A 12 -3.81 -46.30 33.38
C PHE A 12 -3.63 -44.77 33.25
N LEU A 13 -2.80 -44.16 34.11
CA LEU A 13 -2.45 -42.75 34.02
C LEU A 13 -1.55 -42.44 32.83
N LEU A 14 -0.53 -43.29 32.58
CA LEU A 14 0.32 -43.17 31.39
C LEU A 14 -0.47 -43.42 30.10
N PHE A 15 -1.40 -44.39 30.10
CA PHE A 15 -2.28 -44.66 28.97
C PHE A 15 -3.29 -43.53 28.76
N SER A 16 -3.80 -42.89 29.82
CA SER A 16 -4.65 -41.70 29.71
C SER A 16 -3.91 -40.51 29.11
N THR A 17 -2.64 -40.28 29.52
CA THR A 17 -1.83 -39.19 28.95
C THR A 17 -1.33 -39.48 27.54
N VAL A 18 -1.10 -40.76 27.19
CA VAL A 18 -0.69 -41.17 25.84
C VAL A 18 -1.90 -41.25 24.90
N LEU A 19 -3.12 -41.53 25.38
CA LEU A 19 -4.35 -41.51 24.57
C LEU A 19 -4.82 -40.10 24.21
N VAL A 20 -4.16 -39.05 24.72
CA VAL A 20 -4.18 -37.71 24.11
C VAL A 20 -3.15 -37.68 22.97
N LEU A 21 -3.28 -38.63 22.03
CA LEU A 21 -2.52 -38.69 20.78
C LEU A 21 -2.93 -37.50 19.87
N PRO A 22 -2.05 -37.04 18.96
CA PRO A 22 -1.97 -35.68 18.40
C PRO A 22 -3.01 -35.35 17.32
N ALA A 23 -4.17 -36.02 17.30
CA ALA A 23 -5.24 -35.78 16.34
C ALA A 23 -5.72 -34.31 16.37
N SER A 24 -5.59 -33.64 17.52
CA SER A 24 -5.94 -32.24 17.72
C SER A 24 -4.83 -31.24 17.36
N ALA A 25 -3.55 -31.62 17.38
CA ALA A 25 -2.47 -30.68 17.03
C ALA A 25 -2.47 -30.35 15.54
N ALA A 26 -2.74 -31.34 14.68
CA ALA A 26 -2.95 -31.11 13.25
C ALA A 26 -4.20 -30.28 12.99
N ALA A 27 -5.32 -30.55 13.67
CA ALA A 27 -6.55 -29.76 13.57
C ALA A 27 -6.36 -28.30 14.05
N ALA A 28 -5.64 -28.09 15.15
CA ALA A 28 -5.28 -26.77 15.67
C ALA A 28 -4.42 -25.99 14.67
N SER A 29 -3.44 -26.64 14.01
CA SER A 29 -2.63 -26.00 12.98
C SER A 29 -3.45 -25.54 11.76
N ARG A 30 -4.55 -26.22 11.41
CA ARG A 30 -5.45 -25.77 10.33
C ARG A 30 -6.20 -24.51 10.73
N LEU A 31 -6.60 -24.39 11.99
CA LEU A 31 -7.30 -23.22 12.51
C LEU A 31 -6.37 -22.00 12.58
N ASP A 32 -5.11 -22.19 12.97
CA ASP A 32 -4.10 -21.12 12.96
C ASP A 32 -3.80 -20.64 11.53
N GLU A 33 -3.72 -21.55 10.55
CA GLU A 33 -3.56 -21.17 9.14
C GLU A 33 -4.75 -20.34 8.62
N ILE A 34 -5.98 -20.71 8.99
CA ILE A 34 -7.18 -19.94 8.64
C ILE A 34 -7.14 -18.56 9.33
N ALA A 35 -6.75 -18.48 10.60
CA ALA A 35 -6.64 -17.23 11.32
C ALA A 35 -5.58 -16.30 10.69
N GLN A 36 -4.44 -16.86 10.29
CA GLN A 36 -3.38 -16.11 9.63
C GLN A 36 -3.78 -15.65 8.22
N ALA A 37 -4.55 -16.47 7.49
CA ALA A 37 -5.14 -16.08 6.21
C ALA A 37 -6.14 -14.92 6.36
N ILE A 38 -7.00 -14.95 7.37
CA ILE A 38 -7.95 -13.85 7.67
C ILE A 38 -7.20 -12.55 8.01
N ALA A 39 -6.14 -12.64 8.82
CA ALA A 39 -5.31 -11.49 9.16
C ALA A 39 -4.61 -10.90 7.91
N ALA A 40 -4.09 -11.76 7.03
CA ALA A 40 -3.48 -11.32 5.77
C ALA A 40 -4.51 -10.63 4.85
N ILE A 41 -5.70 -11.20 4.70
CA ILE A 41 -6.80 -10.62 3.91
C ILE A 41 -7.18 -9.24 4.48
N THR A 42 -7.30 -9.12 5.81
CA THR A 42 -7.63 -7.84 6.46
C THR A 42 -6.57 -6.77 6.17
N SER A 43 -5.29 -7.16 6.21
CA SER A 43 -4.18 -6.25 5.89
C SER A 43 -4.21 -5.79 4.44
N LEU A 44 -4.43 -6.71 3.50
CA LEU A 44 -4.55 -6.40 2.08
C LEU A 44 -5.72 -5.45 1.80
N LEU A 45 -6.87 -5.65 2.46
CA LEU A 45 -8.01 -4.75 2.34
C LEU A 45 -7.68 -3.34 2.83
N ASN A 46 -7.00 -3.22 3.98
CA ASN A 46 -6.57 -1.92 4.50
C ASN A 46 -5.55 -1.23 3.58
N GLN A 47 -4.65 -1.98 2.96
CA GLN A 47 -3.71 -1.45 1.96
C GLN A 47 -4.43 -0.94 0.71
N LEU A 48 -5.42 -1.70 0.21
CA LEU A 48 -6.23 -1.30 -0.94
C LEU A 48 -7.01 -0.01 -0.67
N VAL A 49 -7.64 0.10 0.51
CA VAL A 49 -8.39 1.31 0.90
C VAL A 49 -7.49 2.54 0.91
N LYS A 50 -6.25 2.43 1.42
CA LYS A 50 -5.28 3.51 1.38
C LYS A 50 -4.89 3.88 -0.04
N ALA A 51 -4.56 2.89 -0.88
CA ALA A 51 -4.18 3.13 -2.26
C ALA A 51 -5.30 3.83 -3.05
N VAL A 52 -6.56 3.44 -2.84
CA VAL A 52 -7.72 4.09 -3.47
C VAL A 52 -7.91 5.53 -2.97
N GLY A 53 -7.63 5.82 -1.71
CA GLY A 53 -7.64 7.18 -1.17
C GLY A 53 -6.64 8.11 -1.87
N GLU A 54 -5.44 7.60 -2.17
CA GLU A 54 -4.38 8.35 -2.87
C GLU A 54 -4.66 8.58 -4.36
N ILE A 55 -5.55 7.78 -4.98
CA ILE A 55 -5.97 7.92 -6.39
C ILE A 55 -6.85 9.16 -6.62
N SER A 56 -7.34 9.83 -5.57
CA SER A 56 -8.16 11.05 -5.71
C SER A 56 -7.42 12.11 -6.53
N GLY A 57 -7.89 12.39 -7.75
CA GLY A 57 -7.18 13.15 -8.80
C GLY A 57 -6.70 14.57 -8.43
N LYS A 58 -7.08 15.09 -7.25
CA LYS A 58 -6.44 16.28 -6.68
C LYS A 58 -4.97 16.02 -6.30
N SER A 59 -4.58 14.82 -5.87
CA SER A 59 -3.18 14.50 -5.51
C SER A 59 -2.28 14.51 -6.74
N GLN A 60 -2.68 13.87 -7.84
CA GLN A 60 -1.86 13.74 -9.05
C GLN A 60 -1.75 15.06 -9.83
N LEU A 61 -2.85 15.79 -9.99
CA LEU A 61 -2.82 17.10 -10.66
C LEU A 61 -2.13 18.17 -9.81
N ALA A 62 -2.27 18.14 -8.48
CA ALA A 62 -1.53 19.03 -7.60
C ALA A 62 -0.03 18.68 -7.53
N GLN A 63 0.32 17.39 -7.60
CA GLN A 63 1.71 16.96 -7.69
C GLN A 63 2.33 17.39 -9.02
N LEU A 64 1.58 17.29 -10.13
CA LEU A 64 2.02 17.79 -11.43
C LEU A 64 2.18 19.32 -11.43
N SER A 65 1.24 20.06 -10.84
CA SER A 65 1.36 21.53 -10.75
C SER A 65 2.51 21.97 -9.84
N ALA A 66 2.75 21.26 -8.73
CA ALA A 66 3.92 21.50 -7.88
C ALA A 66 5.25 21.16 -8.59
N SER A 67 5.26 20.07 -9.37
CA SER A 67 6.42 19.69 -10.19
C SER A 67 6.69 20.73 -11.29
N LEU A 68 5.65 21.23 -11.96
CA LEU A 68 5.79 22.30 -12.93
C LEU A 68 6.26 23.58 -12.23
N SER A 69 5.74 23.94 -11.07
CA SER A 69 6.19 25.14 -10.35
C SER A 69 7.69 25.12 -9.96
N SER A 70 8.30 23.95 -9.78
CA SER A 70 9.72 23.85 -9.40
C SER A 70 10.67 23.66 -10.58
N GLY A 71 10.18 23.15 -11.72
CA GLY A 71 10.99 22.86 -12.91
C GLY A 71 10.62 23.63 -14.18
N LEU A 72 9.58 24.46 -14.16
CA LEU A 72 9.14 25.22 -15.33
C LEU A 72 10.13 26.35 -15.61
N VAL A 73 10.80 26.23 -16.75
CA VAL A 73 11.83 27.18 -17.22
C VAL A 73 11.28 28.25 -18.16
N GLY A 74 10.03 28.15 -18.60
CA GLY A 74 9.39 29.09 -19.52
C GLY A 74 8.00 28.64 -19.93
N HIS A 75 7.07 29.58 -20.10
CA HIS A 75 5.71 29.31 -20.58
C HIS A 75 5.20 30.53 -21.37
N TRP A 76 5.00 30.38 -22.68
CA TRP A 76 4.54 31.43 -23.57
C TRP A 76 3.17 31.05 -24.15
N THR A 77 2.17 31.90 -23.94
CA THR A 77 0.76 31.66 -24.29
C THR A 77 0.41 32.16 -25.68
N PHE A 78 1.18 33.11 -26.23
CA PHE A 78 0.97 33.70 -27.56
C PHE A 78 -0.42 34.33 -27.75
N ASP A 79 -1.01 34.86 -26.67
CA ASP A 79 -2.32 35.50 -26.62
C ASP A 79 -2.26 37.04 -26.64
N GLU A 80 -1.08 37.62 -26.89
CA GLU A 80 -0.86 39.07 -26.98
C GLU A 80 -1.49 39.71 -28.23
N GLY A 81 -1.91 38.90 -29.20
CA GLY A 81 -2.58 39.32 -30.43
C GLY A 81 -1.62 39.86 -31.49
N ASN A 82 -0.88 40.94 -31.20
CA ASN A 82 0.10 41.51 -32.13
C ASN A 82 1.36 42.00 -31.41
N GLY A 83 2.48 42.01 -32.12
CA GLY A 83 3.76 42.52 -31.63
C GLY A 83 4.90 41.52 -31.78
N GLY A 84 6.11 41.98 -31.49
CA GLY A 84 7.34 41.17 -31.61
C GLY A 84 7.75 40.47 -30.33
N SER A 85 6.84 40.25 -29.37
CA SER A 85 7.17 39.75 -28.04
C SER A 85 6.20 38.65 -27.62
N ALA A 86 6.72 37.60 -26.98
CA ALA A 86 5.94 36.60 -26.26
C ALA A 86 6.25 36.71 -24.77
N GLY A 87 5.25 37.07 -23.96
CA GLY A 87 5.39 37.21 -22.51
C GLY A 87 5.58 35.85 -21.84
N ASP A 88 6.53 35.78 -20.90
CA ASP A 88 6.75 34.57 -20.10
C ASP A 88 5.81 34.54 -18.89
N SER A 89 4.82 33.66 -18.95
CA SER A 89 3.84 33.43 -17.90
C SER A 89 4.33 32.46 -16.81
N SER A 90 5.53 31.88 -16.94
CA SER A 90 6.11 31.02 -15.89
C SER A 90 6.68 31.80 -14.70
N GLY A 91 6.86 33.12 -14.84
CA GLY A 91 7.53 33.96 -13.84
C GLY A 91 9.06 33.87 -13.87
N SER A 92 9.64 33.16 -14.85
CA SER A 92 11.10 33.02 -15.00
C SER A 92 11.76 34.21 -15.70
N GLY A 93 10.97 35.18 -16.17
CA GLY A 93 11.45 36.41 -16.82
C GLY A 93 12.02 36.18 -18.22
N ARG A 94 11.67 35.07 -18.87
CA ARG A 94 12.18 34.69 -20.19
C ARG A 94 11.29 35.20 -21.32
N THR A 95 11.07 36.51 -21.39
CA THR A 95 10.30 37.10 -22.51
C THR A 95 10.98 36.79 -23.84
N GLY A 96 10.24 36.22 -24.78
CA GLY A 96 10.73 35.85 -26.10
C GLY A 96 10.58 37.00 -27.10
N THR A 97 11.48 37.10 -28.07
CA THR A 97 11.35 38.01 -29.22
C THR A 97 10.91 37.25 -30.45
N LEU A 98 9.81 37.69 -31.05
CA LEU A 98 9.22 37.11 -32.24
C LEU A 98 9.72 37.87 -33.48
N THR A 99 10.29 37.16 -34.45
CA THR A 99 10.89 37.72 -35.67
C THR A 99 10.13 37.28 -36.91
N ASN A 100 10.35 37.96 -38.04
CA ASN A 100 9.74 37.66 -39.36
C ASN A 100 8.23 37.98 -39.49
N GLY A 101 7.77 39.06 -38.84
CA GLY A 101 6.39 39.55 -38.99
C GLY A 101 5.34 38.62 -38.36
N PRO A 102 5.47 38.26 -37.07
CA PRO A 102 4.42 37.55 -36.34
C PRO A 102 3.16 38.43 -36.27
N SER A 103 2.02 37.88 -36.69
CA SER A 103 0.72 38.57 -36.74
C SER A 103 -0.42 37.65 -36.36
#